data_AF-A0A929VWY6-F1
#
_entry.id   AF-A0A929VWY6-F1
#
_cell.length_a   1.000
_cell.length_b   1.000
_cell.length_c   1.000
_cell.angle_alpha   90.00
_cell.angle_beta   90.00
_cell.angle_gamma   90.00
#
_symmetry.space_group_name_H-M   'P 1'
#
loop_
_entity.id
_entity.type
_entity.pdbx_description
1 polymer ?
#
loop_
_entity_poly.entity_id
_entity_poly.type
_entity_poly.pdbx_seq_one_letter_code
_entity_poly.pdbx_strand_id
1 'polypeptide(L)' 'MDYSDIINLSHHTSNRHKRMSLYERAAQFAPFSALTGFDEAIDESAQINYLDYIEQPHRLASVDQIKPVSSEHNLNAP' A
#
# COMPACT_ATOMS: atom_id res chain seq x y z
N MET A 1 -20.14 -8.88 -20.61
CA MET A 1 -19.02 -9.60 -19.96
C MET A 1 -19.21 -9.41 -18.48
N ASP A 2 -19.51 -10.49 -17.75
CA ASP A 2 -19.68 -10.45 -16.30
C ASP A 2 -18.32 -10.71 -15.62
N TYR A 3 -18.09 -10.08 -14.47
CA TYR A 3 -16.86 -10.24 -13.70
C TYR A 3 -16.70 -11.66 -13.14
N SER A 4 -17.83 -12.33 -12.90
CA SER A 4 -17.92 -13.73 -12.48
C SER A 4 -17.19 -14.70 -13.42
N ASP A 5 -17.07 -14.36 -14.70
CA ASP A 5 -16.44 -15.20 -15.72
C ASP A 5 -14.91 -15.18 -15.68
N ILE A 6 -14.29 -14.20 -15.00
CA ILE A 6 -12.84 -14.01 -14.97
C ILE A 6 -12.18 -14.32 -13.62
N ILE A 7 -12.95 -14.40 -12.53
CA ILE A 7 -12.40 -14.55 -11.17
C ILE A 7 -11.74 -15.92 -10.92
N ASN A 8 -12.18 -16.95 -11.65
CA ASN A 8 -11.67 -18.33 -11.51
C ASN A 8 -10.58 -18.69 -12.53
N LEU A 9 -10.10 -17.73 -13.32
CA LEU A 9 -9.03 -17.97 -14.28
C LEU A 9 -7.70 -18.14 -13.57
N SER A 10 -6.87 -19.07 -14.03
CA SER A 10 -5.52 -19.26 -13.50
C SER A 10 -4.72 -17.98 -13.62
N HIS A 11 -4.08 -17.53 -12.53
CA HIS A 11 -3.20 -16.37 -12.58
C HIS A 11 -2.00 -16.64 -13.48
N HIS A 12 -1.70 -15.69 -14.37
CA HIS A 12 -0.54 -15.78 -15.24
C HIS A 12 0.78 -15.74 -14.43
N THR A 13 1.66 -16.70 -14.70
CA THR A 13 3.05 -16.70 -14.24
C THR A 13 3.99 -16.54 -15.43
N SER A 14 4.92 -15.60 -15.34
CA SER A 14 5.92 -15.40 -16.40
C SER A 14 6.88 -16.60 -16.45
N ASN A 15 7.07 -17.17 -17.64
CA ASN A 15 8.07 -18.21 -17.88
C ASN A 15 9.48 -17.65 -18.01
N ARG A 16 9.61 -16.35 -18.33
CA ARG A 16 10.90 -15.68 -18.58
C ARG A 16 11.47 -15.01 -17.34
N HIS A 17 10.62 -14.36 -16.55
CA HIS A 17 11.04 -13.62 -15.37
C HIS A 17 10.58 -14.31 -14.11
N LYS A 18 11.54 -14.84 -13.34
CA LYS A 18 11.27 -15.41 -12.02
C LYS A 18 10.63 -14.34 -11.13
N ARG A 19 9.53 -14.70 -10.45
CA ARG A 19 8.91 -13.85 -9.43
C ARG A 19 9.89 -13.63 -8.28
N MET A 20 9.99 -12.40 -7.81
CA MET A 20 10.77 -12.04 -6.63
C MET A 20 10.24 -12.77 -5.39
N SER A 21 11.13 -13.30 -4.56
CA SER A 21 10.76 -13.92 -3.28
C SER A 21 10.11 -12.90 -2.35
N LEU A 22 9.34 -13.36 -1.37
CA LEU A 22 8.69 -12.47 -0.40
C LEU A 22 9.73 -11.63 0.38
N TYR A 23 10.86 -12.23 0.72
CA TYR A 23 11.98 -11.55 1.39
C TYR A 23 12.60 -10.45 0.53
N GLU A 24 12.91 -10.74 -0.73
CA GLU A 24 13.45 -9.73 -1.66
C GLU A 24 12.45 -8.59 -1.90
N ARG A 25 11.14 -8.89 -1.91
CA ARG A 25 10.09 -7.86 -1.95
C ARG A 25 10.13 -6.98 -0.70
N ALA A 26 10.28 -7.55 0.49
CA ALA A 26 10.35 -6.79 1.74
C ALA A 26 11.62 -5.92 1.83
N ALA A 27 12.76 -6.43 1.34
CA ALA A 27 14.03 -5.73 1.35
C ALA A 27 14.00 -4.38 0.60
N GLN A 28 13.13 -4.22 -0.41
CA GLN A 28 12.94 -2.95 -1.12
C GLN A 28 12.43 -1.83 -0.20
N PHE A 29 11.67 -2.18 0.84
CA PHE A 29 11.10 -1.26 1.82
C PHE A 29 11.91 -1.16 3.10
N ALA A 30 13.03 -1.90 3.22
CA ALA A 30 13.93 -1.84 4.37
C ALA A 30 14.46 -0.43 4.70
N PRO A 31 14.73 0.48 3.73
CA PRO A 31 15.16 1.85 4.03
C PRO A 31 14.18 2.66 4.90
N PHE A 32 12.90 2.27 4.93
CA PHE A 32 11.86 2.95 5.72
C PHE A 32 11.58 2.27 7.06
N SER A 33 12.27 1.16 7.38
CA SER A 33 12.13 0.48 8.67
C SER A 33 12.53 1.36 9.86
N ALA A 34 13.38 2.38 9.64
CA ALA A 34 13.77 3.33 10.68
C ALA A 34 12.63 4.28 11.10
N LEU A 35 11.50 4.29 10.38
CA LEU A 35 10.32 5.10 10.75
C LEU A 35 9.53 4.49 11.93
N THR A 36 9.92 3.33 12.45
CA THR A 36 9.36 2.79 13.70
C THR A 36 9.61 3.78 14.84
N GLY A 37 8.54 4.31 15.45
CA GLY A 37 8.62 5.33 16.51
C GLY A 37 8.27 6.76 16.07
N PHE A 38 7.89 6.97 14.80
CA PHE A 38 7.32 8.24 14.32
C PHE A 38 5.78 8.22 14.26
N ASP A 39 5.14 7.31 14.99
CA ASP A 39 3.68 7.13 14.96
C ASP A 39 2.96 8.43 15.33
N GLU A 40 3.44 9.16 16.35
CA GLU A 40 2.89 10.46 16.75
C GLU A 40 3.00 11.52 15.65
N ALA A 41 4.12 11.56 14.92
CA ALA A 41 4.33 12.50 13.82
C ALA A 41 3.46 12.17 12.60
N ILE A 42 3.22 10.88 12.36
CA ILE A 42 2.29 10.40 11.33
C ILE A 42 0.87 10.84 11.70
N ASP A 43 0.44 10.63 12.94
CA ASP A 43 -0.89 11.01 13.43
C ASP A 43 -1.11 12.53 13.36
N GLU A 44 -0.12 13.33 13.77
CA GLU A 44 -0.15 14.79 13.64
C GLU A 44 -0.30 15.22 12.17
N SER A 45 0.49 14.62 11.28
CA SER A 45 0.42 14.94 9.84
C SER A 45 -0.94 14.57 9.23
N ALA A 46 -1.54 13.45 9.66
CA ALA A 46 -2.86 13.02 9.23
C ALA A 46 -3.93 14.01 9.69
N GLN A 47 -3.83 14.50 10.93
CA GLN A 47 -4.72 15.50 11.48
C GLN A 47 -4.62 16.83 10.74
N ILE A 48 -3.41 17.32 10.47
CA ILE A 48 -3.19 18.56 9.69
C ILE A 48 -3.78 18.41 8.28
N ASN A 49 -3.50 17.30 7.61
CA ASN A 49 -4.05 17.02 6.28
C ASN A 49 -5.59 16.99 6.28
N TYR A 50 -6.20 16.42 7.33
CA TYR A 50 -7.66 16.41 7.47
C TYR A 50 -8.25 17.80 7.66
N LEU A 51 -7.59 18.65 8.46
CA LEU A 51 -8.01 20.05 8.65
C LEU A 51 -7.84 20.86 7.35
N ASP A 52 -6.71 20.67 6.65
CA ASP A 52 -6.45 21.27 5.34
C ASP A 52 -7.49 20.86 4.30
N TYR A 53 -7.96 19.60 4.33
CA TYR A 53 -9.04 19.11 3.46
C TYR A 53 -10.36 19.84 3.71
N ILE A 54 -10.72 20.06 4.98
CA ILE A 54 -11.95 20.78 5.35
C ILE A 54 -11.89 22.23 4.87
N GLU A 55 -10.72 22.87 4.99
CA GLU A 55 -10.53 24.25 4.57
C GLU A 55 -10.47 24.40 3.03
N GLN A 56 -9.79 23.47 2.35
CA GLN A 56 -9.47 23.56 0.92
C GLN A 56 -9.69 22.22 0.19
N PRO A 57 -10.95 21.79 0.00
CA PRO A 57 -11.29 20.44 -0.46
C PRO A 57 -10.84 20.11 -1.89
N HIS A 58 -10.58 21.13 -2.71
CA HIS A 58 -10.14 20.97 -4.10
C HIS A 58 -8.62 20.73 -4.25
N ARG A 59 -7.84 20.90 -3.18
CA ARG A 59 -6.37 20.74 -3.19
C ARG A 59 -5.92 19.28 -3.33
N LEU A 60 -6.75 18.32 -2.91
CA LEU A 60 -6.40 16.89 -2.84
C LEU A 60 -6.84 16.04 -4.02
N ALA A 61 -7.43 16.61 -5.07
CA ALA A 61 -7.93 15.88 -6.25
C ALA A 61 -6.84 15.09 -7.02
N SER A 62 -5.57 15.20 -6.62
CA SER A 62 -4.41 14.47 -7.14
C SER A 62 -3.91 13.34 -6.25
N VAL A 63 -4.35 13.22 -4.99
CA VAL A 63 -3.82 12.25 -4.01
C VAL A 63 -4.57 10.90 -4.01
N ASP A 64 -5.76 10.86 -4.63
CA ASP A 64 -6.59 9.64 -4.82
C ASP A 64 -5.87 8.49 -5.55
N GLN A 65 -4.67 8.71 -6.10
CA GLN A 65 -3.86 7.67 -6.73
C GLN A 65 -2.90 6.93 -5.78
N ILE A 66 -2.72 7.38 -4.53
CA ILE A 66 -1.85 6.70 -3.57
C ILE A 66 -2.73 5.79 -2.69
N LYS A 67 -2.88 4.53 -3.11
CA LYS A 67 -3.51 3.51 -2.27
C LYS A 67 -2.68 3.31 -0.99
N PRO A 68 -3.31 3.25 0.21
CA PRO A 68 -2.59 2.89 1.42
C PRO A 68 -2.04 1.47 1.27
N VAL A 69 -0.73 1.30 1.39
CA VAL A 69 -0.12 -0.01 1.59
C VAL A 69 -0.42 -0.38 3.05
N SER A 70 -1.60 -0.95 3.27
CA SER A 70 -1.98 -1.49 4.58
C SER A 70 -0.92 -2.48 5.04
N SER A 71 -0.38 -2.23 6.23
CA SER A 71 0.57 -3.04 6.96
C SER A 71 -0.05 -4.35 7.45
N GLU A 72 -0.48 -5.21 6.55
CA GLU A 72 -0.72 -6.62 6.86
C GLU A 72 0.62 -7.37 6.70
N HIS A 73 1.54 -7.15 7.65
CA HIS A 73 2.47 -8.20 8.03
C HIS A 73 1.63 -9.32 8.66
N ASN A 74 1.01 -10.14 7.82
CA ASN A 74 0.49 -11.43 8.26
C ASN A 74 1.71 -12.33 8.52
N LEU A 75 2.23 -12.21 9.74
CA LEU A 75 2.88 -13.31 10.42
C LEU A 75 1.80 -14.35 10.67
N ASN A 76 1.88 -15.45 9.91
CA ASN A 76 1.28 -16.76 10.19
C ASN A 76 -0.14 -17.03 9.63
N ALA A 77 -0.21 -17.92 8.61
CA ALA A 77 -0.81 -19.27 8.71
C ALA A 77 -1.32 -19.79 7.35
N PRO A 78 -1.48 -21.12 7.18
CA PRO A 78 -0.59 -22.25 7.45
C PRO A 78 0.35 -22.60 6.28
#